data_AF-A0A437S6P7-F1
#
_entry.id   AF-A0A437S6P7-F1
#
_cell.length_a   1.000
_cell.length_b   1.000
_cell.length_c   1.000
_cell.angle_alpha   90.00
_cell.angle_beta   90.00
_cell.angle_gamma   90.00
#
_symmetry.space_group_name_H-M   'P 1'
#
loop_
_entity.id
_entity.type
_entity.pdbx_description
1 polymer ?
#
loop_
_entity_poly.entity_id
_entity_poly.type
_entity_poly.pdbx_seq_one_letter_code
_entity_poly.pdbx_strand_id
1 'polypeptide(L)'
;MDKVKLVISALVVIILTVFIFEGYRIYTISEKSLQGESEKIIAKEVSISNGIKLLKKEKLNNSYILIYEHNGRNIIVEYSKSIFLNRYRLENFTANVDLSKKYTSLITNGMYHDVYSISKQGNNINVETKTERNESFILNVLFLSLIIGITYFISKKSVERK
;
A
#
# COMPACT_ATOMS: atom_id res chain seq x y z
N MET A 1 36.02 -0.32 -19.27
CA MET A 1 35.77 0.01 -17.84
C MET A 1 34.57 0.95 -17.67
N ASP A 2 34.38 1.93 -18.56
CA ASP A 2 33.32 2.95 -18.42
C ASP A 2 31.90 2.45 -18.63
N LYS A 3 31.67 1.52 -19.55
CA LYS A 3 30.34 0.91 -19.77
C LYS A 3 29.84 0.15 -18.54
N VAL A 4 30.72 -0.57 -17.84
CA VAL A 4 30.38 -1.31 -16.62
C VAL A 4 30.03 -0.36 -15.48
N LYS A 5 30.82 0.72 -15.29
CA LYS A 5 30.52 1.77 -14.30
C LYS A 5 29.17 2.44 -14.58
N LEU A 6 28.84 2.68 -15.85
CA LEU A 6 27.57 3.27 -16.25
C LEU A 6 26.38 2.34 -15.97
N VAL A 7 26.50 1.05 -16.28
CA VAL A 7 25.47 0.04 -15.97
C VAL A 7 25.27 -0.09 -14.46
N ILE A 8 26.35 -0.15 -13.67
CA ILE A 8 26.26 -0.21 -12.21
C ILE A 8 25.59 1.05 -11.65
N SER A 9 25.96 2.23 -12.14
CA SER A 9 25.37 3.49 -11.70
C SER A 9 23.87 3.55 -12.00
N ALA A 10 23.46 3.10 -13.20
CA ALA A 10 22.05 3.01 -13.57
C ALA A 10 21.28 2.05 -12.66
N LEU A 11 21.85 0.88 -12.35
CA LEU A 11 21.25 -0.09 -11.41
C LEU A 11 21.08 0.51 -10.01
N VAL A 12 22.08 1.22 -9.49
CA VAL A 12 21.99 1.90 -8.19
C VAL A 12 20.85 2.92 -8.19
N VAL A 13 20.71 3.73 -9.24
CA VAL A 13 19.62 4.70 -9.37
C VAL A 13 18.26 4.01 -9.41
N ILE A 14 18.11 2.91 -10.16
CA ILE A 14 16.87 2.14 -10.21
C ILE A 14 16.51 1.59 -8.83
N ILE A 15 17.48 0.99 -8.13
CA ILE A 15 17.28 0.43 -6.79
C ILE A 15 16.86 1.53 -5.81
N LEU A 16 17.58 2.67 -5.80
CA LEU A 16 17.23 3.81 -4.95
C LEU A 16 15.83 4.35 -5.27
N THR A 17 15.46 4.40 -6.54
CA THR A 17 14.13 4.85 -6.97
C THR A 17 13.03 3.92 -6.45
N VAL A 18 13.22 2.60 -6.58
CA VAL A 18 12.32 1.60 -6.01
C VAL A 18 12.22 1.77 -4.49
N PHE A 19 13.34 1.97 -3.79
CA PHE A 19 13.35 2.24 -2.34
C PHE A 19 12.69 3.55 -1.95
N ILE A 20 12.74 4.60 -2.77
CA ILE A 20 12.06 5.87 -2.49
C ILE A 20 10.54 5.70 -2.63
N PHE A 21 10.08 5.02 -3.68
CA PHE A 21 8.66 4.87 -3.95
C PHE A 21 7.96 3.79 -3.12
N GLU A 22 8.64 2.68 -2.83
CA GLU A 22 8.15 1.67 -1.89
C GLU A 22 8.55 1.98 -0.45
N GLY A 23 9.56 2.81 -0.20
CA GLY A 23 10.10 2.95 1.16
C GLY A 23 10.72 1.64 1.68
N TYR A 24 10.59 1.43 2.99
CA TYR A 24 11.00 0.21 3.71
C TYR A 24 9.96 -0.93 3.63
N ARG A 25 9.05 -0.90 2.65
CA ARG A 25 7.85 -1.77 2.53
C ARG A 25 8.15 -3.19 2.05
N ILE A 26 9.26 -3.78 2.48
CA ILE A 26 9.74 -5.09 2.00
C ILE A 26 8.85 -6.25 2.49
N TYR A 27 8.04 -6.02 3.53
CA TYR A 27 7.10 -6.99 4.09
C TYR A 27 5.77 -6.99 3.32
N THR A 28 5.77 -7.64 2.15
CA THR A 28 4.56 -7.83 1.36
C THR A 28 4.16 -9.30 1.30
N ILE A 29 2.86 -9.58 1.23
CA ILE A 29 2.29 -10.92 1.14
C ILE A 29 1.43 -11.07 -0.11
N SER A 30 1.18 -12.32 -0.52
CA SER A 30 0.30 -12.59 -1.66
C SER A 30 -1.16 -12.34 -1.28
N GLU A 31 -2.02 -12.08 -2.28
CA GLU A 31 -3.47 -11.95 -2.06
C GLU A 31 -4.08 -13.17 -1.36
N LYS A 32 -3.60 -14.37 -1.73
CA LYS A 32 -4.06 -15.65 -1.18
C LYS A 32 -3.74 -15.78 0.31
N SER A 33 -2.70 -15.09 0.76
CA SER A 33 -2.22 -15.13 2.15
C SER A 33 -2.91 -14.09 3.04
N LEU A 34 -3.62 -13.11 2.48
CA LEU A 34 -4.20 -11.98 3.23
C LEU A 34 -5.02 -12.43 4.43
N GLN A 35 -5.95 -13.38 4.23
CA GLN A 35 -6.83 -13.85 5.29
C GLN A 35 -6.06 -14.55 6.42
N GLY A 36 -5.20 -15.51 6.08
CA GLY A 36 -4.43 -16.24 7.08
C GLY A 36 -3.47 -15.35 7.87
N GLU A 37 -2.84 -14.36 7.21
CA GLU A 37 -1.99 -13.39 7.91
C GLU A 37 -2.80 -12.42 8.78
N SER A 38 -3.99 -12.00 8.32
CA SER A 38 -4.90 -11.19 9.14
C SER A 38 -5.31 -11.93 10.41
N GLU A 39 -5.67 -13.20 10.31
CA GLU A 39 -6.05 -14.03 11.46
C GLU A 39 -4.90 -14.18 12.45
N LYS A 40 -3.66 -14.36 11.98
CA LYS A 40 -2.46 -14.35 12.84
C LYS A 40 -2.25 -13.01 13.55
N ILE A 41 -2.40 -11.90 12.84
CA ILE A 41 -2.27 -10.56 13.42
C ILE A 41 -3.34 -10.34 14.48
N ILE A 42 -4.60 -10.67 14.19
CA ILE A 42 -5.72 -10.56 15.15
C ILE A 42 -5.43 -11.37 16.41
N ALA A 43 -4.97 -12.62 16.24
CA ALA A 43 -4.68 -13.50 17.36
C ALA A 43 -3.56 -12.96 18.25
N LYS A 44 -2.54 -12.33 17.65
CA LYS A 44 -1.43 -11.71 18.36
C LYS A 44 -1.83 -10.41 19.07
N GLU A 45 -2.46 -9.49 18.36
CA GLU A 45 -2.72 -8.12 18.84
C GLU A 45 -3.90 -8.07 19.84
N VAL A 46 -4.91 -8.91 19.64
CA VAL A 46 -6.11 -8.91 20.50
C VAL A 46 -6.11 -10.08 21.49
N SER A 47 -5.08 -10.95 21.45
CA SER A 47 -4.98 -12.16 22.28
C SER A 47 -6.18 -13.11 22.11
N ILE A 48 -6.73 -13.20 20.89
CA ILE A 48 -7.90 -14.03 20.56
C ILE A 48 -7.46 -15.21 19.71
N SER A 49 -7.44 -16.42 20.26
CA SER A 49 -7.18 -17.63 19.47
C SER A 49 -8.42 -18.20 18.80
N ASN A 50 -9.63 -17.92 19.32
CA ASN A 50 -10.87 -18.58 18.91
C ASN A 50 -12.04 -17.61 18.70
N GLY A 51 -12.97 -17.96 17.80
CA GLY A 51 -14.23 -17.24 17.61
C GLY A 51 -14.12 -15.93 16.84
N ILE A 52 -13.05 -15.74 16.06
CA ILE A 52 -13.00 -14.69 15.04
C ILE A 52 -13.74 -15.18 13.80
N LYS A 53 -14.59 -14.34 13.22
CA LYS A 53 -15.33 -14.68 12.00
C LYS A 53 -15.05 -13.63 10.95
N LEU A 54 -14.56 -14.04 9.78
CA LEU A 54 -14.50 -13.15 8.62
C LEU A 54 -15.93 -12.86 8.15
N LEU A 55 -16.34 -11.60 8.21
CA LEU A 55 -17.64 -11.15 7.72
C LEU A 55 -17.56 -10.76 6.25
N LYS A 56 -16.49 -10.07 5.83
CA LYS A 56 -16.33 -9.60 4.46
C LYS A 56 -14.86 -9.39 4.10
N LYS A 57 -14.47 -9.84 2.90
CA LYS A 57 -13.22 -9.47 2.24
C LYS A 57 -13.60 -8.66 1.02
N GLU A 58 -13.28 -7.37 1.03
CA GLU A 58 -13.61 -6.46 -0.07
C GLU A 58 -12.33 -6.01 -0.77
N LYS A 59 -12.36 -6.05 -2.10
CA LYS A 59 -11.30 -5.51 -2.94
C LYS A 59 -11.65 -4.07 -3.27
N LEU A 60 -10.77 -3.14 -2.89
CA LEU A 60 -10.79 -1.75 -3.36
C LEU A 60 -10.02 -1.66 -4.69
N ASN A 61 -9.75 -0.46 -5.21
CA ASN A 61 -9.03 -0.34 -6.48
C ASN A 61 -7.64 -1.02 -6.43
N ASN A 62 -6.80 -0.64 -5.46
CA ASN A 62 -5.46 -1.20 -5.27
C ASN A 62 -5.22 -1.70 -3.86
N SER A 63 -6.28 -2.10 -3.16
CA SER A 63 -6.19 -2.42 -1.74
C SER A 63 -7.20 -3.52 -1.40
N TYR A 64 -7.01 -4.16 -0.26
CA TYR A 64 -8.00 -5.07 0.32
C TYR A 64 -8.33 -4.61 1.73
N ILE A 65 -9.60 -4.74 2.08
CA ILE A 65 -10.05 -4.65 3.46
C ILE A 65 -10.67 -5.99 3.87
N LEU A 66 -10.32 -6.44 5.07
CA LEU A 66 -10.88 -7.63 5.67
C LEU A 66 -11.56 -7.23 6.96
N ILE A 67 -12.85 -7.54 7.06
CA ILE A 67 -13.70 -7.16 8.17
C ILE A 67 -14.07 -8.43 8.92
N TYR A 68 -13.63 -8.49 10.17
CA TYR A 68 -13.87 -9.59 11.08
C TYR A 68 -14.81 -9.16 12.20
N GLU A 69 -15.46 -10.13 12.83
CA GLU A 69 -16.23 -9.95 14.04
C GLU A 69 -15.73 -10.90 15.12
N HIS A 70 -15.66 -10.38 16.34
CA HIS A 70 -15.39 -11.15 17.54
C HIS A 70 -16.17 -10.54 18.71
N ASN A 71 -16.97 -11.36 19.41
CA ASN A 71 -17.78 -10.95 20.57
C ASN A 71 -18.60 -9.66 20.34
N GLY A 72 -19.22 -9.55 19.15
CA GLY A 72 -20.05 -8.39 18.77
C GLY A 72 -19.25 -7.12 18.42
N ARG A 73 -17.92 -7.18 18.41
CA ARG A 73 -17.04 -6.09 17.99
C ARG A 73 -16.44 -6.38 16.63
N ASN A 74 -16.30 -5.35 15.79
CA ASN A 74 -15.69 -5.53 14.48
C ASN A 74 -14.20 -5.19 14.53
N ILE A 75 -13.44 -5.87 13.67
CA ILE A 75 -12.02 -5.66 13.47
C ILE A 75 -11.80 -5.45 11.98
N ILE A 76 -11.06 -4.41 11.61
CA ILE A 76 -10.75 -4.08 10.22
C ILE A 76 -9.25 -4.24 10.03
N VAL A 77 -8.88 -5.02 9.03
CA VAL A 77 -7.50 -5.20 8.59
C VAL A 77 -7.36 -4.66 7.18
N GLU A 78 -6.44 -3.73 7.00
CA GLU A 78 -6.29 -2.93 5.78
C GLU A 78 -4.97 -3.28 5.10
N TYR A 79 -5.02 -3.60 3.81
CA TYR A 79 -3.84 -3.90 3.02
C TYR A 79 -3.77 -3.05 1.75
N SER A 80 -2.65 -2.36 1.52
CA SER A 80 -2.39 -1.68 0.25
C SER A 80 -1.55 -2.57 -0.66
N LYS A 81 -1.77 -2.45 -1.97
CA LYS A 81 -0.95 -3.13 -2.97
C LYS A 81 0.34 -2.36 -3.23
N SER A 82 1.46 -3.07 -3.25
CA SER A 82 2.73 -2.52 -3.71
C SER A 82 2.60 -1.99 -5.15
N ILE A 83 3.35 -0.92 -5.45
CA ILE A 83 3.41 -0.28 -6.76
C ILE A 83 4.16 -1.17 -7.75
N PHE A 84 5.27 -1.77 -7.31
CA PHE A 84 6.14 -2.57 -8.20
C PHE A 84 5.88 -4.07 -8.10
N LEU A 85 5.32 -4.55 -7.00
CA LEU A 85 5.07 -5.97 -6.76
C LEU A 85 3.58 -6.25 -6.77
N ASN A 86 3.16 -7.38 -7.37
CA ASN A 86 1.78 -7.86 -7.24
C ASN A 86 1.55 -8.52 -5.87
N ARG A 87 1.85 -7.78 -4.80
CA ARG A 87 1.81 -8.20 -3.39
C ARG A 87 1.24 -7.05 -2.55
N TYR A 88 0.83 -7.37 -1.34
CA TYR A 88 0.08 -6.48 -0.45
C TYR A 88 0.79 -6.31 0.88
N ARG A 89 0.76 -5.10 1.43
CA ARG A 89 1.33 -4.75 2.72
C ARG A 89 0.22 -4.40 3.69
N LEU A 90 0.36 -4.82 4.96
CA LEU A 90 -0.50 -4.33 6.02
C LEU A 90 -0.30 -2.82 6.20
N GLU A 91 -1.36 -2.05 6.00
CA GLU A 91 -1.36 -0.60 6.25
C GLU A 91 -1.83 -0.29 7.66
N ASN A 92 -2.92 -0.92 8.07
CA ASN A 92 -3.57 -0.59 9.31
C ASN A 92 -4.32 -1.80 9.89
N PHE A 93 -4.45 -1.77 11.21
CA PHE A 93 -5.18 -2.74 12.00
C PHE A 93 -6.01 -1.97 13.03
N THR A 94 -7.32 -2.04 12.91
CA THR A 94 -8.23 -1.32 13.81
C THR A 94 -9.19 -2.30 14.47
N ALA A 95 -9.08 -2.45 15.79
CA ALA A 95 -9.97 -3.28 16.59
C ALA A 95 -11.09 -2.46 17.24
N ASN A 96 -12.17 -3.14 17.65
CA ASN A 96 -13.31 -2.56 18.36
C ASN A 96 -14.07 -1.48 17.54
N VAL A 97 -14.20 -1.69 16.24
CA VAL A 97 -14.89 -0.75 15.35
C VAL A 97 -16.41 -0.90 15.49
N ASP A 98 -17.06 0.21 15.84
CA ASP A 98 -18.52 0.31 15.86
C ASP A 98 -19.06 0.61 14.45
N LEU A 99 -19.58 -0.43 13.79
CA LEU A 99 -20.18 -0.34 12.45
C LEU A 99 -21.67 0.00 12.48
N SER A 100 -22.26 0.28 13.66
CA SER A 100 -23.60 0.89 13.73
C SER A 100 -23.59 2.32 13.19
N LYS A 101 -22.42 2.95 13.19
CA LYS A 101 -22.11 4.23 12.55
C LYS A 101 -21.25 3.99 11.32
N LYS A 102 -21.26 4.97 10.40
CA LYS A 102 -20.38 4.97 9.23
C LYS A 102 -18.93 5.13 9.71
N TYR A 103 -18.10 4.11 9.49
CA TYR A 103 -16.66 4.17 9.68
C TYR A 103 -16.01 4.58 8.36
N THR A 104 -15.19 5.63 8.35
CA THR A 104 -14.49 6.10 7.15
C THR A 104 -12.99 6.08 7.39
N SER A 105 -12.24 5.58 6.43
CA SER A 105 -10.77 5.52 6.48
C SER A 105 -10.17 5.73 5.07
N LEU A 106 -8.86 5.90 5.04
CA LEU A 106 -8.07 6.16 3.84
C LEU A 106 -6.93 5.13 3.75
N ILE A 107 -6.86 4.40 2.64
CA ILE A 107 -5.73 3.54 2.31
C ILE A 107 -4.97 4.14 1.13
N THR A 108 -3.64 4.16 1.21
CA THR A 108 -2.80 4.74 0.16
C THR A 108 -1.74 3.75 -0.29
N ASN A 109 -1.73 3.46 -1.59
CA ASN A 109 -0.74 2.57 -2.21
C ASN A 109 0.41 3.37 -2.87
N GLY A 110 0.53 4.65 -2.54
CA GLY A 110 1.46 5.60 -3.14
C GLY A 110 0.93 6.24 -4.41
N MET A 111 0.43 5.47 -5.37
CA MET A 111 -0.13 6.01 -6.63
C MET A 111 -1.58 6.49 -6.49
N TYR A 112 -2.37 5.84 -5.64
CA TYR A 112 -3.78 6.14 -5.42
C TYR A 112 -4.11 6.24 -3.93
N HIS A 113 -5.17 7.00 -3.68
CA HIS A 113 -5.87 7.13 -2.40
C HIS A 113 -7.22 6.45 -2.53
N ASP A 114 -7.47 5.41 -1.73
CA ASP A 114 -8.77 4.77 -1.60
C ASP A 114 -9.42 5.28 -0.30
N VAL A 115 -10.35 6.24 -0.42
CA VAL A 115 -11.22 6.64 0.69
C VAL A 115 -12.40 5.69 0.70
N TYR A 116 -12.57 4.94 1.77
CA TYR A 116 -13.66 3.99 1.88
C TYR A 116 -14.45 4.20 3.15
N SER A 117 -15.71 3.77 3.11
CA SER A 117 -16.59 3.80 4.25
C SER A 117 -17.31 2.47 4.43
N ILE A 118 -17.41 2.04 5.68
CA ILE A 118 -18.06 0.78 6.06
C ILE A 118 -19.23 1.13 6.97
N SER A 119 -20.37 0.47 6.73
CA SER A 119 -21.52 0.50 7.62
C SER A 119 -22.18 -0.87 7.67
N LYS A 120 -22.72 -1.24 8.83
CA LYS A 120 -23.47 -2.48 9.01
C LYS A 120 -24.96 -2.16 9.18
N GLN A 121 -25.80 -2.71 8.30
CA GLN A 121 -27.26 -2.65 8.42
C GLN A 121 -27.79 -4.07 8.59
N GLY A 122 -28.21 -4.41 9.80
CA GLY A 122 -28.55 -5.78 10.16
C GLY A 122 -27.35 -6.72 9.97
N ASN A 123 -27.50 -7.71 9.10
CA ASN A 123 -26.43 -8.66 8.77
C ASN A 123 -25.57 -8.25 7.57
N ASN A 124 -25.93 -7.16 6.88
CA ASN A 124 -25.25 -6.74 5.66
C ASN A 124 -24.18 -5.69 5.97
N ILE A 125 -22.97 -5.93 5.46
CA ILE A 125 -21.87 -4.96 5.48
C ILE A 125 -21.80 -4.28 4.12
N ASN A 126 -22.12 -2.99 4.11
CA ASN A 126 -21.92 -2.14 2.95
C ASN A 126 -20.53 -1.50 2.99
N VAL A 127 -19.85 -1.48 1.84
CA VAL A 127 -18.55 -0.82 1.66
C VAL A 127 -18.69 0.11 0.47
N GLU A 128 -18.56 1.40 0.72
CA GLU A 128 -18.50 2.44 -0.31
C GLU A 128 -17.05 2.86 -0.49
N THR A 129 -16.61 3.06 -1.73
CA THR A 129 -15.23 3.44 -2.02
C THR A 129 -15.19 4.54 -3.06
N LYS A 130 -14.33 5.53 -2.80
CA LYS A 130 -13.94 6.55 -3.76
C LYS A 130 -12.42 6.51 -3.90
N THR A 131 -11.98 6.28 -5.13
CA THR A 131 -10.55 6.27 -5.46
C THR A 131 -10.16 7.59 -6.11
N GLU A 132 -9.07 8.16 -5.63
CA GLU A 132 -8.46 9.37 -6.17
C GLU A 132 -6.99 9.10 -6.53
N ARG A 133 -6.47 9.78 -7.55
CA ARG A 133 -5.04 9.72 -7.86
C ARG A 133 -4.27 10.52 -6.82
N ASN A 134 -3.12 10.00 -6.39
CA ASN A 134 -2.20 10.76 -5.56
C ASN A 134 -1.40 11.72 -6.45
N GLU A 135 -1.84 12.98 -6.52
CA GLU A 135 -1.15 14.01 -7.30
C GLU A 135 0.29 14.24 -6.84
N SER A 136 0.55 14.09 -5.53
CA SER A 136 1.91 14.21 -4.99
C SER A 136 2.84 13.14 -5.55
N PHE A 137 2.34 11.93 -5.79
CA PHE A 137 3.13 10.86 -6.43
C PHE A 137 3.51 11.23 -7.87
N ILE A 138 2.55 11.75 -8.64
CA ILE A 138 2.79 12.15 -10.04
C ILE A 138 3.81 13.29 -10.08
N LEU A 139 3.65 14.30 -9.23
CA LEU A 139 4.58 15.42 -9.11
C LEU A 139 6.00 14.93 -8.75
N ASN A 140 6.12 14.02 -7.79
CA ASN A 140 7.41 13.45 -7.41
C ASN A 140 8.09 12.70 -8.57
N VAL A 141 7.34 11.94 -9.36
CA VAL A 141 7.88 11.27 -10.57
C VAL A 141 8.36 12.30 -11.60
N LEU A 142 7.61 13.39 -11.82
CA LEU A 142 7.99 14.44 -12.75
C LEU A 142 9.25 15.18 -12.30
N PHE A 143 9.32 15.57 -11.01
CA PHE A 143 10.51 16.21 -10.44
C PHE A 143 11.75 15.32 -10.52
N LEU A 144 11.62 14.03 -10.18
CA LEU A 144 12.72 13.08 -10.30
C LEU A 144 13.20 12.96 -11.75
N SER A 145 12.28 12.87 -12.69
CA SER A 145 12.59 12.79 -14.13
C SER A 145 13.33 14.04 -14.62
N LEU A 146 12.92 15.23 -14.15
CA LEU A 146 13.58 16.50 -14.47
C LEU A 146 15.01 16.54 -13.92
N ILE A 147 15.22 16.14 -12.66
CA ILE A 147 16.55 16.10 -12.03
C ILE A 147 17.48 15.17 -12.79
N ILE A 148 17.00 13.98 -13.19
CA ILE A 148 17.77 13.02 -13.98
C ILE A 148 18.14 13.62 -15.34
N GLY A 149 17.19 14.26 -16.03
CA GLY A 149 17.42 14.91 -17.32
C GLY A 149 18.47 16.03 -17.26
N ILE A 150 18.39 16.90 -16.26
CA ILE A 150 19.37 17.98 -16.04
C ILE A 150 20.76 17.41 -15.75
N THR A 151 20.83 16.42 -14.86
CA THR A 151 22.11 15.77 -14.48
C THR A 151 22.78 15.11 -15.68
N TYR A 152 22.00 14.44 -16.54
CA TYR A 152 22.48 13.85 -17.78
C TYR A 152 23.03 14.92 -18.74
N PHE A 153 22.28 16.01 -18.93
CA PHE A 153 22.68 17.09 -19.83
C PHE A 153 23.97 17.79 -19.39
N ILE A 154 24.11 18.11 -18.09
CA ILE A 154 25.32 18.69 -17.52
C ILE A 154 26.51 17.75 -17.70
N SER A 155 26.32 16.46 -17.43
CA SER A 155 27.38 15.45 -17.57
C SER A 155 27.85 15.31 -19.02
N LYS A 156 26.93 15.27 -19.99
CA LYS A 156 27.26 15.20 -21.42
C LYS A 156 28.08 16.42 -21.87
N LYS A 157 27.63 17.63 -21.52
CA LYS A 157 28.32 18.88 -21.86
C LYS A 157 29.71 18.99 -21.25
N SER A 158 29.94 18.40 -20.07
CA SER A 158 31.26 18.34 -19.44
C SER A 158 32.22 17.38 -20.14
N VAL A 159 31.73 16.35 -20.80
CA VAL A 159 32.54 15.39 -21.58
C VAL A 159 32.94 16.00 -22.93
N GLU A 160 32.04 16.71 -23.61
CA GLU A 160 32.33 17.38 -24.89
C GLU A 160 33.35 18.54 -24.78
N ARG A 161 33.58 19.06 -23.57
CA ARG A 161 34.54 20.14 -23.30
C ARG A 161 35.94 19.65 -22.91
N LYS A 162 36.16 18.35 -22.77
CA LYS A 162 37.46 17.72 -22.51
C LYS A 162 37.96 17.03 -23.77
#